data_AF-A0A7R9VSH1-F1
#
_entry.id   AF-A0A7R9VSH1-F1
#
_cell.length_a   1.000
_cell.length_b   1.000
_cell.length_c   1.000
_cell.angle_alpha   90.00
_cell.angle_beta   90.00
_cell.angle_gamma   90.00
#
_symmetry.space_group_name_H-M   'P 1'
#
loop_
_entity.id
_entity.type
_entity.pdbx_description
1 polymer ?
#
loop_
_entity_poly.entity_id
_entity_poly.type
_entity_poly.pdbx_seq_one_letter_code
_entity_poly.pdbx_strand_id
1 'polypeptide(L)'
;MWSLACVVFEMVTGDLLFDPQAGEKYDRDEDHLALFLELLGKMPRRVYDKGKYSNYYFRSNGNLRHISRLRYWPLDRVLSEKYGLPADEAKALAAFLEPMLEYEPDRRATAAEMLKHPWLRGDVAAAAARMRRADRD
;
A
#
# COMPACT_ATOMS: atom_id res chain seq x y z
N MET A 1 -7.28 -5.56 9.12
CA MET A 1 -7.44 -4.75 7.90
C MET A 1 -6.17 -4.75 7.08
N TRP A 2 -5.06 -4.16 7.55
CA TRP A 2 -3.76 -4.23 6.84
C TRP A 2 -3.35 -5.65 6.42
N SER A 3 -3.30 -6.59 7.38
CA SER A 3 -2.96 -7.99 7.09
C SER A 3 -3.95 -8.67 6.13
N LEU A 4 -5.22 -8.27 6.18
CA LEU A 4 -6.23 -8.81 5.25
C LEU A 4 -5.96 -8.32 3.83
N ALA A 5 -5.54 -7.07 3.65
CA ALA A 5 -5.17 -6.55 2.33
C ALA A 5 -3.99 -7.32 1.75
N CYS A 6 -2.96 -7.62 2.56
CA CYS A 6 -1.85 -8.48 2.14
C CYS A 6 -2.32 -9.87 1.70
N VAL A 7 -3.21 -10.50 2.47
CA VAL A 7 -3.76 -11.84 2.15
C VAL A 7 -4.62 -11.80 0.90
N VAL A 8 -5.45 -10.77 0.71
CA VAL A 8 -6.27 -10.64 -0.51
C VAL A 8 -5.38 -10.45 -1.74
N PHE A 9 -4.34 -9.61 -1.64
CA PHE A 9 -3.36 -9.47 -2.71
C PHE A 9 -2.71 -10.83 -3.04
N GLU A 10 -2.22 -11.54 -2.03
CA GLU A 10 -1.59 -12.85 -2.19
C GLU A 10 -2.52 -13.88 -2.82
N MET A 11 -3.81 -13.90 -2.45
CA MET A 11 -4.79 -14.78 -3.07
C MET A 11 -5.02 -14.48 -4.55
N VAL A 12 -4.95 -13.21 -4.96
CA VAL A 12 -5.17 -12.80 -6.35
C VAL A 12 -3.93 -13.04 -7.21
N THR A 13 -2.74 -12.78 -6.67
CA THR A 13 -1.49 -12.76 -7.46
C THR A 13 -0.62 -14.01 -7.28
N GLY A 14 -0.77 -14.73 -6.17
CA GLY A 14 0.11 -15.81 -5.75
C GLY A 14 1.42 -15.35 -5.08
N ASP A 15 1.64 -14.04 -4.94
CA ASP A 15 2.85 -13.45 -4.37
C ASP A 15 2.55 -12.67 -3.08
N LEU A 16 3.54 -12.57 -2.19
CA LEU A 16 3.46 -11.66 -1.04
C LEU A 16 3.39 -10.20 -1.52
N LEU A 17 2.49 -9.41 -0.93
CA LEU A 17 2.41 -7.97 -1.19
C LEU A 17 3.70 -7.24 -0.79
N PHE A 18 4.30 -7.65 0.32
CA PHE A 18 5.56 -7.15 0.83
C PHE A 18 6.45 -8.33 1.21
N ASP A 19 7.59 -8.46 0.54
CA ASP A 19 8.60 -9.50 0.81
C ASP A 19 9.96 -8.84 1.10
N PRO A 20 10.15 -8.31 2.33
CA PRO A 20 11.32 -7.51 2.64
C PRO A 20 12.60 -8.34 2.77
N GLN A 21 13.69 -7.80 2.24
CA GLN A 21 15.00 -8.42 2.23
C GLN A 21 16.00 -7.56 3.02
N ALA A 22 16.91 -8.22 3.74
CA ALA A 22 18.01 -7.51 4.39
C ALA A 22 19.13 -7.23 3.37
N GLY A 23 19.65 -6.00 3.37
CA GLY A 23 20.79 -5.60 2.57
C GLY A 23 22.07 -5.47 3.39
N GLU A 24 23.15 -5.05 2.75
CA GLU A 24 24.43 -4.78 3.43
C GLU A 24 24.33 -3.57 4.39
N LYS A 25 23.47 -2.60 4.07
CA LYS A 25 23.37 -1.29 4.77
C LYS A 25 22.05 -1.05 5.49
N TYR A 26 21.07 -1.93 5.32
CA TYR A 26 19.74 -1.80 5.89
C TYR A 26 19.23 -3.17 6.32
N ASP A 27 18.47 -3.22 7.40
CA ASP A 27 17.86 -4.46 7.87
C ASP A 27 16.54 -4.73 7.14
N ARG A 28 15.91 -5.87 7.46
CA ARG A 28 14.63 -6.28 6.88
C ARG A 28 13.52 -5.28 7.21
N ASP A 29 13.55 -4.65 8.37
CA ASP A 29 12.48 -3.72 8.79
C ASP A 29 12.54 -2.41 8.00
N GLU A 30 13.74 -1.88 7.73
CA GLU A 30 13.92 -0.69 6.89
C GLU A 30 13.52 -0.95 5.43
N ASP A 31 13.86 -2.13 4.89
CA ASP A 31 13.40 -2.53 3.55
C ASP A 31 11.87 -2.67 3.51
N HIS A 32 11.26 -3.22 4.55
CA HIS A 32 9.81 -3.32 4.65
C HIS A 32 9.15 -1.93 4.63
N LEU A 33 9.74 -0.96 5.34
CA LEU A 33 9.29 0.43 5.29
C LEU A 33 9.50 1.04 3.90
N ALA A 34 10.59 0.72 3.19
CA ALA A 34 10.80 1.16 1.82
C ALA A 34 9.71 0.65 0.88
N LEU A 35 9.37 -0.64 0.96
CA LEU A 35 8.28 -1.23 0.17
C LEU A 35 6.93 -0.55 0.43
N PHE A 36 6.65 -0.18 1.69
CA PHE A 36 5.44 0.60 2.00
C PHE A 36 5.47 1.95 1.28
N LEU A 37 6.60 2.67 1.35
CA LEU A 37 6.73 3.98 0.72
C LEU A 37 6.64 3.91 -0.80
N GLU A 38 7.23 2.90 -1.42
CA GLU A 38 7.20 2.69 -2.87
C GLU A 38 5.80 2.41 -3.39
N LEU A 39 5.02 1.63 -2.65
CA LEU A 39 3.66 1.24 -3.05
C LEU A 39 2.61 2.31 -2.69
N LEU A 40 2.66 2.85 -1.47
CA LEU A 40 1.61 3.70 -0.88
C LEU A 40 1.99 5.18 -0.82
N GLY A 41 3.20 5.52 -1.28
CA GLY A 41 3.73 6.88 -1.19
C GLY A 41 4.22 7.26 0.19
N LYS A 42 4.47 8.56 0.37
CA LYS A 42 5.16 9.09 1.56
C LYS A 42 4.34 8.88 2.85
N MET A 43 4.96 8.23 3.83
CA MET A 43 4.34 8.05 5.15
C MET A 43 4.09 9.41 5.83
N PRO A 44 2.88 9.67 6.34
CA PRO A 44 2.58 10.91 7.05
C PRO A 44 3.43 11.06 8.30
N ARG A 45 3.90 12.29 8.56
CA ARG A 45 4.75 12.60 9.73
C ARG A 45 4.16 12.16 11.06
N ARG A 46 2.84 12.27 11.20
CA ARG A 46 2.10 11.85 12.41
C ARG A 46 2.22 10.37 12.73
N VAL A 47 2.50 9.53 11.74
CA VAL A 47 2.62 8.08 11.88
C VAL A 47 4.01 7.74 12.40
N TYR A 48 5.07 8.20 11.72
CA TYR A 48 6.42 7.89 12.17
C TYR A 48 6.87 8.71 13.38
N ASP A 49 6.44 9.97 13.59
CA ASP A 49 6.88 10.73 14.77
C ASP A 49 6.49 10.07 16.11
N LYS A 50 5.41 9.27 16.13
CA LYS A 50 4.95 8.54 17.32
C LYS A 50 5.66 7.19 17.53
N GLY A 51 6.42 6.71 16.53
CA GLY A 51 7.04 5.40 16.58
C GLY A 51 8.27 5.37 17.48
N LYS A 52 8.31 4.41 18.41
CA LYS A 52 9.46 4.17 19.32
C LYS A 52 10.79 4.03 18.57
N TYR A 53 10.75 3.39 17.40
CA TYR A 53 11.93 3.10 16.59
C TYR A 53 12.14 4.08 15.43
N SER A 54 11.32 5.12 15.31
CA SER A 54 11.33 5.96 14.10
C SER A 54 12.64 6.69 13.88
N ASN A 55 13.34 7.09 14.94
CA ASN A 55 14.65 7.72 14.82
C ASN A 55 15.72 6.77 14.25
N TYR A 56 15.51 5.45 14.30
CA TYR A 56 16.42 4.46 13.69
C TYR A 56 16.20 4.31 12.19
N TYR A 57 14.98 4.53 11.70
CA TYR A 57 14.63 4.30 10.29
C TYR A 57 14.45 5.58 9.48
N PHE A 58 13.88 6.63 10.08
CA PHE A 58 13.55 7.88 9.42
C PHE A 58 14.51 9.01 9.81
N ARG A 59 14.75 9.89 8.84
CA ARG A 59 15.33 11.23 9.03
C ARG A 59 14.21 12.22 9.35
N SER A 60 14.57 13.40 9.85
CA SER A 60 13.62 14.47 10.19
C SER A 60 12.76 14.97 9.02
N ASN A 61 13.18 14.74 7.77
CA ASN A 61 12.42 15.07 6.56
C ASN A 61 11.44 13.95 6.12
N GLY A 62 11.41 12.83 6.85
CA GLY A 62 10.57 11.66 6.56
C GLY A 62 11.15 10.67 5.55
N ASN A 63 12.42 10.84 5.13
CA ASN A 63 13.10 9.87 4.27
C ASN A 63 13.77 8.79 5.12
N LEU A 64 13.95 7.60 4.54
CA LEU A 64 14.71 6.53 5.19
C LEU A 64 16.19 6.89 5.33
N ARG A 65 16.85 6.27 6.30
CA ARG A 65 18.24 6.60 6.66
C ARG A 65 19.23 6.01 5.66
N HIS A 66 19.08 4.75 5.33
CA HIS A 66 20.03 3.98 4.54
C HIS A 66 19.52 3.75 3.11
N ILE A 67 18.21 3.70 2.92
CA ILE A 67 17.58 3.57 1.59
C ILE A 67 17.23 4.96 1.03
N SER A 68 18.05 5.45 0.09
CA SER A 68 17.90 6.81 -0.48
C SER A 68 17.18 6.85 -1.83
N ARG A 69 17.07 5.71 -2.52
CA ARG A 69 16.43 5.60 -3.84
C ARG A 69 15.22 4.68 -3.73
N LEU A 70 14.04 5.29 -3.72
CA LEU A 70 12.76 4.59 -3.76
C LEU A 70 12.24 4.57 -5.20
N ARG A 71 11.74 3.42 -5.65
CA ARG A 71 11.07 3.24 -6.93
C ARG A 71 9.56 3.17 -6.70
N TYR A 72 8.91 4.33 -6.76
CA TYR A 72 7.46 4.39 -6.61
C TYR A 72 6.75 3.62 -7.71
N TRP A 73 5.96 2.62 -7.31
CA TRP A 73 5.15 1.81 -8.21
C TRP A 73 3.79 1.57 -7.54
N PRO A 74 2.78 2.42 -7.83
CA PRO A 74 1.46 2.33 -7.23
C PRO A 74 0.80 0.98 -7.46
N LEU A 75 -0.10 0.59 -6.56
CA LEU A 75 -0.70 -0.75 -6.54
C LEU A 75 -1.47 -1.09 -7.83
N ASP A 76 -2.22 -0.15 -8.40
CA ASP A 76 -2.93 -0.35 -9.67
C ASP A 76 -1.98 -0.63 -10.85
N ARG A 77 -0.82 0.05 -10.87
CA ARG A 77 0.24 -0.20 -11.86
C ARG A 77 0.94 -1.52 -11.63
N VAL A 78 1.23 -1.88 -10.38
CA VAL A 78 1.81 -3.20 -10.06
C VAL A 78 0.86 -4.30 -10.57
N LEU A 79 -0.43 -4.20 -10.25
CA LEU A 79 -1.44 -5.18 -10.68
C LEU A 79 -1.57 -5.27 -12.21
N SER A 80 -1.55 -4.15 -12.92
CA SER A 80 -1.69 -4.16 -14.39
C SER A 80 -0.39 -4.51 -15.12
N GLU A 81 0.74 -3.90 -14.76
CA GLU A 81 2.01 -4.04 -15.48
C GLU A 81 2.76 -5.32 -15.11
N LYS A 82 2.77 -5.72 -13.83
CA LYS A 82 3.48 -6.94 -13.38
C LYS A 82 2.61 -8.20 -13.55
N TYR A 83 1.33 -8.12 -13.18
CA TYR A 83 0.44 -9.28 -13.14
C TYR A 83 -0.54 -9.35 -14.33
N GLY A 84 -0.54 -8.35 -15.21
CA GLY A 84 -1.33 -8.38 -16.45
C GLY A 84 -2.84 -8.22 -16.23
N LEU A 85 -3.28 -7.72 -15.06
CA LEU A 85 -4.71 -7.46 -14.84
C LEU A 85 -5.19 -6.36 -15.80
N PRO A 86 -6.41 -6.48 -16.35
CA PRO A 86 -7.04 -5.39 -17.10
C PRO A 86 -7.05 -4.10 -16.26
N ALA A 87 -6.78 -2.96 -16.89
CA ALA A 87 -6.60 -1.69 -16.17
C ALA A 87 -7.78 -1.33 -15.25
N ASP A 88 -9.02 -1.62 -15.65
CA ASP A 88 -10.19 -1.38 -14.81
C ASP A 88 -10.27 -2.34 -13.62
N GLU A 89 -9.88 -3.61 -13.79
CA GLU A 89 -9.82 -4.58 -12.69
C GLU A 89 -8.71 -4.23 -11.70
N ALA A 90 -7.52 -3.87 -12.22
CA ALA A 90 -6.40 -3.42 -11.41
C ALA A 90 -6.78 -2.20 -10.55
N LYS A 91 -7.46 -1.21 -11.14
CA LYS A 91 -7.98 -0.04 -10.42
C LYS A 91 -9.07 -0.39 -9.41
N ALA A 92 -9.95 -1.33 -9.76
CA ALA A 92 -11.02 -1.76 -8.87
C ALA A 92 -10.49 -2.48 -7.63
N LEU A 93 -9.51 -3.37 -7.82
CA LEU A 93 -8.82 -4.08 -6.75
C LEU A 93 -7.96 -3.12 -5.91
N ALA A 94 -7.20 -2.23 -6.53
CA ALA A 94 -6.44 -1.20 -5.81
C ALA A 94 -7.37 -0.33 -4.94
N ALA A 95 -8.50 0.14 -5.49
CA ALA A 95 -9.51 0.89 -4.73
C ALA A 95 -10.12 0.11 -3.55
N PHE A 96 -10.13 -1.21 -3.63
CA PHE A 96 -10.56 -2.07 -2.51
C PHE A 96 -9.46 -2.25 -1.46
N LEU A 97 -8.20 -2.40 -1.87
CA LEU A 97 -7.08 -2.70 -0.96
C LEU A 97 -6.51 -1.46 -0.26
N GLU A 98 -6.34 -0.35 -0.97
CA GLU A 98 -5.68 0.85 -0.43
C GLU A 98 -6.34 1.41 0.85
N PRO A 99 -7.68 1.48 0.98
CA PRO A 99 -8.29 1.92 2.24
C PRO A 99 -7.94 1.04 3.45
N MET A 100 -7.60 -0.23 3.22
CA MET A 100 -7.14 -1.15 4.27
C MET A 100 -5.64 -0.98 4.58
N LEU A 101 -4.88 -0.41 3.64
CA LEU A 101 -3.45 -0.11 3.70
C LEU A 101 -3.16 1.34 4.11
N GLU A 102 -4.17 2.08 4.59
CA GLU A 102 -3.97 3.42 5.13
C GLU A 102 -3.00 3.37 6.33
N TYR A 103 -2.00 4.26 6.31
CA TYR A 103 -0.96 4.34 7.33
C TYR A 103 -1.55 4.75 8.68
N GLU A 104 -2.42 5.75 8.69
CA GLU A 104 -3.06 6.25 9.90
C GLU A 104 -4.14 5.26 10.37
N PRO A 105 -3.99 4.57 11.51
CA PRO A 105 -4.93 3.53 11.93
C PRO A 105 -6.37 4.05 12.10
N ASP A 106 -6.52 5.31 12.52
CA ASP A 106 -7.82 5.95 12.73
C ASP A 106 -8.55 6.30 11.42
N ARG A 107 -7.83 6.35 10.29
CA ARG A 107 -8.38 6.59 8.95
C ARG A 107 -8.54 5.30 8.14
N ARG A 108 -8.00 4.18 8.64
CA ARG A 108 -8.03 2.89 7.97
C ARG A 108 -9.45 2.33 7.94
N ALA A 109 -9.88 1.91 6.76
CA ALA A 109 -11.22 1.38 6.57
C ALA A 109 -11.46 0.14 7.45
N THR A 110 -12.65 0.08 8.03
CA THR A 110 -13.13 -1.04 8.84
C THR A 110 -13.65 -2.17 7.97
N ALA A 111 -13.71 -3.39 8.52
CA ALA A 111 -14.29 -4.53 7.81
C ALA A 111 -15.75 -4.27 7.38
N ALA A 112 -16.54 -3.60 8.22
CA ALA A 112 -17.94 -3.28 7.94
C ALA A 112 -18.11 -2.30 6.76
N GLU A 113 -17.18 -1.36 6.59
CA GLU A 113 -17.14 -0.48 5.43
C GLU A 113 -16.73 -1.24 4.18
N MET A 114 -15.70 -2.07 4.29
CA MET A 114 -15.17 -2.83 3.16
C MET A 114 -16.15 -3.89 2.64
N LEU A 115 -17.01 -4.47 3.49
CA LEU A 115 -18.10 -5.36 3.06
C LEU A 115 -19.10 -4.69 2.11
N LYS A 116 -19.19 -3.36 2.14
CA LYS A 116 -20.07 -2.59 1.26
C LYS A 116 -19.37 -2.19 -0.04
N HIS A 117 -18.09 -2.51 -0.21
CA HIS A 117 -17.31 -2.09 -1.36
C HIS A 117 -17.81 -2.77 -2.65
N PRO A 118 -17.95 -2.03 -3.77
CA PRO A 118 -18.50 -2.59 -5.02
C PRO A 118 -17.70 -3.77 -5.59
N TRP A 119 -16.39 -3.80 -5.36
CA TRP A 119 -15.51 -4.89 -5.81
C TRP A 119 -15.95 -6.27 -5.31
N LEU A 120 -16.38 -6.39 -4.04
CA LEU A 120 -16.88 -7.66 -3.48
C LEU A 120 -18.20 -8.13 -4.11
N ARG A 121 -18.93 -7.24 -4.80
CA ARG A 121 -20.18 -7.55 -5.50
C ARG A 121 -19.96 -7.80 -7.00
N GLY A 122 -18.72 -7.77 -7.47
CA GLY A 122 -18.38 -7.88 -8.89
C GLY A 122 -18.63 -6.62 -9.71
N ASP A 123 -18.92 -5.48 -9.09
CA ASP A 123 -19.10 -4.20 -9.79
C ASP A 123 -17.75 -3.47 -9.96
N VAL A 124 -16.98 -3.97 -10.93
CA VAL A 124 -15.63 -3.50 -11.28
C VAL A 124 -15.65 -2.05 -11.72
N ALA A 125 -16.65 -1.67 -12.54
CA ALA A 125 -16.76 -0.30 -13.05
C ALA A 125 -16.99 0.72 -11.93
N ALA A 126 -17.89 0.42 -11.00
CA ALA A 126 -18.12 1.29 -9.85
C ALA A 126 -16.92 1.35 -8.91
N ALA A 127 -16.23 0.22 -8.68
CA ALA A 127 -15.02 0.17 -7.87
C ALA A 127 -13.89 1.01 -8.49
N ALA A 128 -13.59 0.81 -9.78
CA ALA A 128 -12.55 1.56 -10.51
C ALA A 128 -12.86 3.07 -10.59
N ALA A 129 -14.14 3.45 -10.60
CA ALA A 129 -14.54 4.86 -10.54
C ALA A 129 -14.21 5.54 -9.20
N ARG A 130 -14.07 4.79 -8.10
CA ARG A 130 -13.68 5.34 -6.79
C ARG A 130 -12.20 5.74 -6.78
N MET A 131 -11.33 4.99 -7.45
CA MET A 131 -9.91 5.32 -7.58
C MET A 131 -9.68 6.66 -8.28
N ARG A 132 -10.42 6.89 -9.39
CA ARG A 132 -10.32 8.12 -10.21
C ARG A 132 -10.64 9.43 -9.48
N ARG A 133 -11.19 9.36 -8.26
CA ARG A 133 -11.49 10.54 -7.42
C ARG A 133 -10.34 10.89 -6.48
N ALA A 134 -9.50 9.92 -6.09
CA ALA A 134 -8.37 10.15 -5.18
C ALA A 134 -7.19 10.88 -5.87
N ASP A 135 -7.00 10.70 -7.18
CA ASP A 135 -5.91 11.33 -7.96
C ASP A 135 -6.11 12.83 -8.26
N ARG A 136 -7.19 13.47 -7.77
CA ARG A 136 -7.50 14.90 -8.07
C ARG A 136 -7.30 15.86 -6.91
N ASP A 137 -6.88 15.38 -5.75
CA ASP A 137 -6.58 16.16 -4.55
C ASP A 137 -5.07 16.10 -4.23
#